data_AF-A0A239RHV9-F1
#
_entry.id   AF-A0A239RHV9-F1
#
_cell.length_a   1.000
_cell.length_b   1.000
_cell.length_c   1.000
_cell.angle_alpha   90.00
_cell.angle_beta   90.00
_cell.angle_gamma   90.00
#
_symmetry.space_group_name_H-M   'P 1'
#
loop_
_entity.id
_entity.type
_entity.pdbx_description
1 polymer ?
#
loop_
_entity_poly.entity_id
_entity_poly.type
_entity_poly.pdbx_seq_one_letter_code
_entity_poly.pdbx_strand_id
1 'polypeptide(L)' 'MVNSVKYFNEVCIKKIYELSAELAENPKDFASYVKGVTDQLSKLGVEIIKET' A
#
# COMPACT_ATOMS: atom_id res chain seq x y z
N MET A 1 -13.14 12.05 4.59
CA MET A 1 -12.21 11.15 5.31
C MET A 1 -12.72 9.72 5.57
N VAL A 2 -14.01 9.40 5.41
CA VAL A 2 -14.53 8.06 5.73
C VAL A 2 -14.11 7.01 4.69
N ASN A 3 -14.05 7.36 3.40
CA ASN A 3 -13.76 6.38 2.36
C ASN A 3 -12.26 6.04 2.29
N SER A 4 -11.38 6.96 2.67
CA SER A 4 -9.93 6.83 2.62
C SER A 4 -9.44 5.99 3.78
N VAL A 5 -10.06 6.14 4.96
CA VAL A 5 -9.87 5.22 6.09
C VAL A 5 -10.35 3.81 5.74
N LYS A 6 -11.50 3.69 5.07
CA LYS A 6 -12.00 2.38 4.60
C LYS A 6 -11.06 1.75 3.56
N TYR A 7 -10.61 2.53 2.58
CA TYR A 7 -9.66 2.11 1.55
C TYR A 7 -8.32 1.67 2.17
N PHE A 8 -7.82 2.39 3.17
CA PHE A 8 -6.63 2.00 3.90
C PHE A 8 -6.78 0.61 4.54
N ASN A 9 -7.87 0.39 5.29
CA ASN A 9 -8.11 -0.86 5.99
C ASN A 9 -8.36 -2.05 5.05
N GLU A 10 -9.16 -1.86 4.01
CA GLU A 10 -9.58 -2.96 3.13
C GLU A 10 -8.56 -3.28 2.02
N VAL A 11 -7.80 -2.28 1.57
CA VAL A 11 -6.94 -2.40 0.39
C VAL A 11 -5.46 -2.25 0.74
N CYS A 12 -5.07 -1.15 1.39
CA CYS A 12 -3.65 -0.87 1.62
C CYS A 12 -3.00 -1.90 2.55
N ILE A 13 -3.64 -2.23 3.68
CA ILE A 13 -3.10 -3.21 4.64
C ILE A 13 -2.89 -4.56 3.96
N LYS A 14 -3.89 -5.05 3.23
CA LYS A 14 -3.80 -6.33 2.52
C LYS A 14 -2.63 -6.36 1.53
N LYS A 15 -2.50 -5.33 0.70
CA LYS A 15 -1.43 -5.26 -0.31
C LYS A 15 -0.04 -5.10 0.30
N ILE A 16 0.10 -4.34 1.38
CA ILE A 16 1.38 -4.21 2.08
C ILE A 16 1.79 -5.56 2.71
N TYR A 17 0.81 -6.33 3.21
CA TYR A 17 1.06 -7.67 3.72
C TYR A 17 1.50 -8.65 2.63
N GLU A 18 0.84 -8.64 1.48
CA GLU A 18 1.25 -9.43 0.29
C GLU A 18 2.68 -9.08 -0.15
N LEU A 19 2.99 -7.79 -0.29
CA LEU A 19 4.33 -7.32 -0.62
C LEU A 19 5.38 -7.75 0.42
N SER A 20 5.02 -7.78 1.70
CA SER A 20 5.92 -8.23 2.77
C SER A 20 6.18 -9.73 2.70
N ALA A 21 5.18 -10.52 2.30
CA ALA A 21 5.34 -11.95 2.07
C ALA A 21 6.24 -12.21 0.84
N GLU A 22 6.04 -11.50 -0.26
CA GLU A 22 6.90 -11.57 -1.45
C GLU A 22 8.36 -11.21 -1.13
N LEU A 23 8.57 -10.18 -0.29
CA LEU A 23 9.90 -9.82 0.19
C LEU A 23 10.51 -10.92 1.08
N ALA A 24 9.72 -11.59 1.90
CA ALA A 24 10.20 -12.69 2.73
C ALA A 24 10.66 -13.89 1.88
N GLU A 25 9.98 -14.15 0.75
CA GLU A 25 10.36 -15.18 -0.21
C GLU A 25 11.59 -14.77 -1.04
N ASN A 26 11.74 -13.49 -1.36
CA ASN A 26 12.89 -12.96 -2.10
C ASN A 26 13.47 -11.68 -1.47
N PRO A 27 14.26 -11.80 -0.39
CA PRO A 27 14.75 -10.65 0.39
C PRO A 27 15.75 -9.77 -0.38
N LYS A 28 16.27 -10.25 -1.51
CA LYS A 28 17.16 -9.47 -2.39
C LYS A 28 16.41 -8.44 -3.22
N ASP A 29 15.10 -8.60 -3.38
CA ASP A 29 14.26 -7.67 -4.16
C ASP A 29 13.54 -6.62 -3.29
N PHE A 30 14.33 -5.98 -2.42
CA PHE A 30 13.83 -4.90 -1.57
C PHE A 30 13.36 -3.67 -2.38
N ALA A 31 13.93 -3.46 -3.57
CA ALA A 31 13.54 -2.37 -4.45
C ALA A 31 12.09 -2.50 -4.93
N SER A 32 11.66 -3.71 -5.33
CA SER A 32 10.27 -3.97 -5.72
C SER A 32 9.30 -3.80 -4.54
N TYR A 33 9.69 -4.25 -3.34
CA TYR A 33 8.91 -4.03 -2.12
C TYR A 33 8.68 -2.54 -1.84
N VAL A 34 9.76 -1.74 -1.80
CA VAL A 34 9.67 -0.30 -1.53
C VAL A 34 8.80 0.39 -2.58
N LYS A 35 9.00 0.07 -3.87
CA LYS A 35 8.18 0.61 -4.95
C LYS A 35 6.70 0.25 -4.78
N GLY A 36 6.39 -0.99 -4.45
CA GLY A 36 5.02 -1.45 -4.22
C GLY A 36 4.33 -0.73 -3.05
N VAL A 37 5.06 -0.52 -1.95
CA VAL A 37 4.57 0.24 -0.79
C VAL A 37 4.35 1.70 -1.16
N THR A 38 5.31 2.34 -1.84
CA THR A 38 5.17 3.73 -2.32
C THR A 38 3.94 3.87 -3.21
N ASP A 39 3.70 2.96 -4.15
CA ASP A 39 2.53 2.98 -5.03
C ASP A 39 1.21 2.89 -4.24
N GLN A 40 1.15 2.08 -3.18
CA GLN A 40 -0.05 2.00 -2.34
C GLN A 40 -0.29 3.30 -1.56
N LEU A 41 0.77 3.90 -1.00
CA LEU A 41 0.67 5.15 -0.25
C LEU A 41 0.30 6.32 -1.15
N SER A 42 0.83 6.40 -2.38
CA SER A 42 0.44 7.41 -3.35
C SER A 42 -1.04 7.30 -3.73
N LYS A 43 -1.57 6.08 -3.91
CA LYS A 43 -3.00 5.86 -4.16
C LYS A 43 -3.87 6.27 -2.98
N LEU A 44 -3.46 5.94 -1.75
CA LEU A 44 -4.14 6.40 -0.55
C LEU A 44 -4.18 7.92 -0.48
N GLY A 45 -3.07 8.60 -0.77
CA GLY A 45 -3.01 10.06 -0.81
C GLY A 45 -4.01 10.68 -1.78
N VAL A 46 -4.18 10.07 -2.96
CA VAL A 46 -5.20 10.50 -3.94
C VAL A 46 -6.62 10.33 -3.37
N GLU A 47 -6.92 9.21 -2.72
CA GLU A 47 -8.24 9.00 -2.10
C GLU A 47 -8.52 9.99 -0.96
N ILE A 48 -7.50 10.36 -0.17
CA ILE A 48 -7.62 11.39 0.86
C ILE A 48 -7.95 12.76 0.23
N ILE A 49 -7.24 13.15 -0.83
CA ILE A 49 -7.46 14.43 -1.51
C ILE A 49 -8.85 14.49 -2.15
N LYS A 50 -9.33 13.40 -2.76
CA LYS A 50 -10.68 13.33 -3.36
C LYS A 50 -11.81 13.53 -2.35
N GLU A 51 -11.54 13.29 -1.07
CA GLU A 51 -12.50 13.47 0.01
C GLU A 51 -12.42 14.82 0.73
N THR A 52 -11.54 15.71 0.27
CA THR A 52 -11.41 17.09 0.74
C THR A 52 -12.19 18.03 -0.17
#